data_AF-A0A5C5XK83-F1
#
_entry.id   AF-A0A5C5XK83-F1
#
_cell.length_a   1.000
_cell.length_b   1.000
_cell.length_c   1.000
_cell.angle_alpha   90.00
_cell.angle_beta   90.00
_cell.angle_gamma   90.00
#
_symmetry.space_group_name_H-M   'P 1'
#
loop_
_entity.id
_entity.type
_entity.pdbx_description
1 polymer ?
#
loop_
_entity_poly.entity_id
_entity_poly.type
_entity_poly.pdbx_seq_one_letter_code
_entity_poly.pdbx_strand_id
1 'polypeptide(L)'
;MNTKLNLKSMFRSAIFGTLGAAMFLTLGQMTQAADHAVHTIKYADVGNDMEDGDNISVVETKNVCPSDEIEIKLVLGSGVSWWKGAILFKKDKDNDYLSLVELQDDKKSKTGRVSYDDFSSRHFVLSKAKAFGVHTNMYYIEDAPQKMTGGNRYTFTWTKD
;
A
#
# COMPACT_ATOMS: atom_id res chain seq x y z
N MET A 1 18.79 -12.37 -57.49
CA MET A 1 19.15 -13.80 -57.46
C MET A 1 18.64 -14.36 -56.13
N ASN A 2 17.69 -15.27 -56.21
CA ASN A 2 16.97 -15.92 -55.10
C ASN A 2 17.84 -16.95 -54.39
N THR A 3 17.71 -17.08 -53.07
CA THR A 3 17.75 -18.40 -52.43
C THR A 3 16.81 -18.46 -51.22
N LYS A 4 16.05 -19.55 -51.22
CA LYS A 4 14.83 -19.85 -50.46
C LYS A 4 15.11 -20.36 -49.03
N LEU A 5 14.09 -20.15 -48.18
CA LEU A 5 13.68 -20.89 -46.98
C LEU A 5 14.15 -22.34 -46.83
N ASN A 6 14.38 -22.78 -45.58
CA ASN A 6 13.81 -24.04 -45.13
C ASN A 6 13.49 -24.06 -43.62
N LEU A 7 12.19 -24.18 -43.33
CA LEU A 7 11.58 -24.43 -42.03
C LEU A 7 11.19 -25.92 -42.02
N LYS A 8 11.73 -26.72 -41.09
CA LYS A 8 11.09 -27.94 -40.53
C LYS A 8 12.05 -28.73 -39.63
N SER A 9 11.67 -28.84 -38.36
CA SER A 9 11.99 -29.96 -37.46
C SER A 9 10.98 -29.86 -36.31
N MET A 10 9.80 -30.46 -36.47
CA MET A 10 9.43 -31.78 -35.92
C MET A 10 9.43 -31.82 -34.39
N PHE A 11 8.28 -31.54 -33.78
CA PHE A 11 7.92 -32.16 -32.50
C PHE A 11 6.61 -32.94 -32.68
N ARG A 12 6.70 -34.24 -32.44
CA ARG A 12 5.58 -35.18 -32.45
C ARG A 12 4.86 -35.16 -31.10
N SER A 13 3.53 -35.24 -31.17
CA SER A 13 2.55 -35.70 -30.17
C SER A 13 3.05 -36.88 -29.30
N ALA A 14 2.59 -37.20 -28.09
CA ALA A 14 1.53 -36.77 -27.16
C ALA A 14 1.96 -37.26 -25.75
N ILE A 15 1.33 -36.85 -24.64
CA ILE A 15 0.37 -37.68 -23.87
C ILE A 15 -0.26 -36.82 -22.76
N PHE A 16 -1.54 -37.09 -22.54
CA PHE A 16 -2.50 -36.56 -21.58
C PHE A 16 -2.08 -36.63 -20.10
N GLY A 17 -2.63 -35.69 -19.32
CA GLY A 17 -3.25 -36.02 -18.04
C GLY A 17 -2.83 -35.15 -16.87
N THR A 18 -3.60 -34.11 -16.56
CA THR A 18 -4.38 -33.93 -15.31
C THR A 18 -4.79 -32.46 -15.16
N LEU A 19 -6.02 -32.24 -14.70
CA LEU A 19 -6.60 -30.93 -14.46
C LEU A 19 -5.74 -30.13 -13.47
N GLY A 20 -5.10 -29.08 -13.95
CA GLY A 20 -4.73 -27.92 -13.15
C GLY A 20 -5.40 -26.72 -13.80
N ALA A 21 -6.38 -26.12 -13.11
CA ALA A 21 -6.95 -24.85 -13.53
C ALA A 21 -5.83 -23.79 -13.50
N ALA A 22 -5.16 -23.59 -14.64
CA ALA A 22 -4.29 -22.45 -14.85
C ALA A 22 -5.20 -21.22 -14.94
N MET A 23 -5.36 -20.52 -13.82
CA MET A 23 -6.00 -19.22 -13.79
C MET A 23 -5.10 -18.28 -14.59
N PHE A 24 -5.48 -18.05 -15.85
CA PHE A 24 -4.92 -17.02 -16.70
C PHE A 24 -5.24 -15.66 -16.06
N LEU A 25 -4.30 -15.09 -15.31
CA LEU A 25 -4.32 -13.66 -14.98
C LEU A 25 -3.96 -12.92 -16.27
N THR A 26 -4.99 -12.43 -16.95
CA THR A 26 -4.83 -11.46 -18.03
C THR A 26 -4.08 -10.25 -17.50
N LEU A 27 -2.88 -10.00 -18.04
CA LEU A 27 -2.15 -8.74 -17.91
C LEU A 27 -3.02 -7.62 -18.52
N GLY A 28 -3.83 -6.99 -17.67
CA GLY A 28 -4.37 -5.66 -17.91
C GLY A 28 -3.40 -4.63 -17.34
N GLN A 29 -2.95 -3.70 -18.15
CA GLN A 29 -2.25 -2.50 -17.71
C GLN A 29 -3.14 -1.73 -16.73
N MET A 30 -3.03 -2.02 -15.44
CA MET A 30 -3.60 -1.21 -14.36
C MET A 30 -2.43 -0.58 -13.61
N THR A 31 -2.20 0.69 -13.93
CA THR A 31 -1.51 1.73 -13.16
C THR A 31 -0.62 1.28 -11.99
N GLN A 32 0.68 1.56 -12.12
CA GLN A 32 1.81 1.37 -11.19
C GLN A 32 1.52 1.55 -9.68
N ALA A 33 0.49 2.27 -9.29
CA ALA A 33 0.08 2.41 -7.89
C ALA A 33 -0.51 1.12 -7.26
N ALA A 34 -1.07 0.22 -8.08
CA ALA A 34 -1.62 -1.06 -7.63
C ALA A 34 -0.55 -2.06 -7.15
N ASP A 35 0.74 -1.80 -7.39
CA ASP A 35 1.83 -2.73 -7.00
C ASP A 35 2.32 -2.52 -5.56
N HIS A 36 2.00 -1.38 -4.93
CA HIS A 36 2.52 -1.09 -3.59
C HIS A 36 1.63 -1.56 -2.46
N ALA A 37 0.38 -1.97 -2.68
CA ALA A 37 -0.53 -2.38 -1.62
C ALA A 37 -1.54 -3.43 -2.12
N VAL A 38 -2.04 -4.27 -1.21
CA VAL A 38 -3.06 -5.28 -1.53
C VAL A 38 -4.36 -4.62 -1.99
N HIS A 39 -4.73 -3.49 -1.39
CA HIS A 39 -5.96 -2.77 -1.66
C HIS A 39 -5.68 -1.30 -1.98
N THR A 40 -6.39 -0.78 -2.98
CA THR A 40 -6.45 0.66 -3.28
C THR A 40 -7.80 1.18 -2.81
N ILE A 41 -7.78 2.20 -1.95
CA ILE A 41 -8.98 2.78 -1.33
C ILE A 41 -8.97 4.30 -1.46
N LYS A 42 -10.15 4.93 -1.31
CA LYS A 42 -10.21 6.38 -1.12
C LYS A 42 -10.07 6.73 0.35
N TYR A 43 -9.64 7.94 0.62
CA TYR A 43 -9.52 8.50 1.96
C TYR A 43 -10.86 8.46 2.71
N ALA A 44 -11.97 8.66 2.00
CA ALA A 44 -13.32 8.59 2.57
C ALA A 44 -13.74 7.17 2.99
N ASP A 45 -13.06 6.14 2.48
CA ASP A 45 -13.36 4.73 2.77
C ASP A 45 -12.52 4.20 3.96
N VAL A 46 -11.63 5.01 4.52
CA VAL A 46 -10.93 4.68 5.77
C VAL A 46 -11.95 4.68 6.91
N GLY A 47 -12.22 3.50 7.47
CA GLY A 47 -13.28 3.34 8.45
C GLY A 47 -13.35 1.96 9.08
N ASN A 48 -14.58 1.53 9.38
CA ASN A 48 -14.85 0.21 9.94
C ASN A 48 -14.98 -0.83 8.83
N ASP A 49 -14.68 -2.08 9.18
CA ASP A 49 -14.87 -3.26 8.34
C ASP A 49 -14.20 -3.11 6.96
N MET A 50 -12.96 -2.60 6.97
CA MET A 50 -12.11 -2.53 5.78
C MET A 50 -11.85 -3.93 5.23
N GLU A 51 -11.32 -4.04 4.00
CA GLU A 51 -11.29 -5.31 3.25
C GLU A 51 -10.62 -6.50 3.98
N ASP A 52 -9.66 -6.25 4.87
CA ASP A 52 -9.02 -7.29 5.68
C ASP A 52 -9.64 -7.48 7.08
N GLY A 53 -10.79 -6.87 7.35
CA GLY A 53 -11.47 -6.87 8.64
C GLY A 53 -11.00 -5.79 9.61
N ASP A 54 -10.08 -4.91 9.18
CA ASP A 54 -9.51 -3.83 9.99
C ASP A 54 -10.55 -2.74 10.30
N ASN A 55 -10.40 -2.11 11.47
CA ASN A 55 -11.07 -0.85 11.79
C ASN A 55 -10.04 0.25 12.00
N ILE A 56 -10.01 1.23 11.09
CA ILE A 56 -9.10 2.36 11.12
C ILE A 56 -9.93 3.65 11.10
N SER A 57 -9.75 4.52 12.10
CA SER A 57 -10.30 5.87 12.04
C SER A 57 -9.24 6.87 11.66
N VAL A 58 -9.63 7.94 10.97
CA VAL A 58 -8.77 9.08 10.66
C VAL A 58 -9.34 10.37 11.22
N VAL A 59 -8.52 11.14 11.92
CA VAL A 59 -8.87 12.46 12.46
C VAL A 59 -7.86 13.49 11.97
N GLU A 60 -8.37 14.54 11.33
CA GLU A 60 -7.59 15.72 10.96
C GLU A 60 -7.54 16.71 12.13
N THR A 61 -6.34 17.16 12.49
CA THR A 61 -6.12 18.30 13.39
C THR A 61 -5.42 19.40 12.62
N LYS A 62 -6.06 20.56 12.50
CA LYS A 62 -5.60 21.65 11.64
C LYS A 62 -4.50 22.51 12.29
N ASN A 63 -3.60 23.05 11.46
CA ASN A 63 -2.61 24.06 11.85
C ASN A 63 -1.68 23.65 13.01
N VAL A 64 -1.16 22.41 12.98
CA VAL A 64 -0.25 21.88 14.02
C VAL A 64 1.20 21.77 13.56
N CYS A 65 1.46 21.98 12.27
CA CYS A 65 2.79 22.07 11.70
C CYS A 65 2.84 23.22 10.67
N PRO A 66 4.03 23.63 10.19
CA PRO A 66 4.19 24.53 9.06
C PRO A 66 3.39 24.07 7.83
N SER A 67 2.89 25.01 7.03
CA SER A 67 2.03 24.73 5.87
C SER A 67 2.71 23.93 4.75
N ASP A 68 4.04 23.93 4.71
CA ASP A 68 4.89 23.17 3.80
C ASP A 68 5.28 21.78 4.36
N GLU A 69 4.80 21.44 5.55
CA GLU A 69 4.97 20.12 6.17
C GLU A 69 3.61 19.44 6.40
N ILE A 70 3.62 18.12 6.56
CA ILE A 70 2.46 17.34 6.99
C ILE A 70 2.87 16.37 8.09
N GLU A 71 2.01 16.22 9.10
CA GLU A 71 2.23 15.27 10.18
C GLU A 71 1.31 14.05 10.06
N ILE A 72 1.90 12.86 10.15
CA ILE A 72 1.16 11.61 10.24
C ILE A 72 1.37 11.04 11.63
N LYS A 73 0.27 10.77 12.32
CA LYS A 73 0.28 10.07 13.61
C LYS A 73 -0.40 8.73 13.46
N LEU A 74 0.26 7.68 13.94
CA LEU A 74 -0.37 6.38 14.14
C LEU A 74 -0.64 6.13 15.61
N VAL A 75 -1.77 5.50 15.90
CA VAL A 75 -2.19 5.08 17.23
C VAL A 75 -2.67 3.63 17.18
N LEU A 76 -2.23 2.80 18.12
CA LEU A 76 -2.80 1.46 18.33
C LEU A 76 -3.87 1.53 19.42
N GLY A 77 -5.07 1.08 19.07
CA GLY A 77 -6.17 0.88 20.00
C GLY A 77 -5.90 -0.25 20.99
N SER A 78 -6.80 -0.40 21.95
CA SER A 78 -6.73 -1.49 22.93
C SER A 78 -6.75 -2.84 22.23
N GLY A 79 -5.87 -3.77 22.64
CA GLY A 79 -5.78 -5.11 22.05
C GLY A 79 -5.02 -5.22 20.73
N VAL A 80 -4.72 -4.10 20.05
CA VAL A 80 -3.87 -4.09 18.86
C VAL A 80 -2.40 -4.02 19.28
N SER A 81 -1.62 -5.03 18.91
CA SER A 81 -0.19 -5.14 19.26
C SER A 81 0.70 -5.43 18.04
N TRP A 82 0.14 -5.93 16.95
CA TRP A 82 0.92 -6.26 15.77
C TRP A 82 1.43 -5.00 15.07
N TRP A 83 2.59 -5.11 14.42
CA TRP A 83 3.26 -3.98 13.77
C TRP A 83 2.30 -3.28 12.80
N LYS A 84 2.32 -1.95 12.83
CA LYS A 84 1.63 -1.05 11.89
C LYS A 84 2.63 -0.03 11.36
N GLY A 85 2.44 0.36 10.11
CA GLY A 85 3.27 1.35 9.44
C GLY A 85 2.47 2.30 8.56
N ALA A 86 2.93 3.55 8.46
CA ALA A 86 2.51 4.48 7.42
C ALA A 86 3.74 4.81 6.58
N ILE A 87 3.67 4.44 5.31
CA ILE A 87 4.82 4.37 4.41
C ILE A 87 4.54 5.21 3.17
N LEU A 88 5.57 5.87 2.65
CA LEU A 88 5.52 6.67 1.42
C LEU A 88 6.39 6.05 0.33
N PHE A 89 5.76 5.47 -0.70
CA PHE A 89 6.46 4.88 -1.85
C PHE A 89 6.63 5.89 -2.98
N LYS A 90 7.77 5.90 -3.68
CA LYS A 90 7.90 6.67 -4.92
C LYS A 90 6.98 6.11 -6.00
N LYS A 91 6.33 7.00 -6.74
CA LYS A 91 5.35 6.62 -7.77
C LYS A 91 5.97 5.91 -8.98
N ASP A 92 7.23 6.18 -9.26
CA ASP A 92 7.94 5.77 -10.48
C ASP A 92 9.00 4.68 -10.24
N LYS A 93 9.21 4.25 -8.99
CA LYS A 93 10.28 3.31 -8.61
C LYS A 93 9.83 2.33 -7.54
N ASP A 94 9.74 1.07 -7.94
CA ASP A 94 9.45 -0.03 -7.04
C ASP A 94 10.60 -0.18 -6.03
N ASN A 95 10.25 -0.23 -4.74
CA ASN A 95 11.14 -0.36 -3.57
C ASN A 95 11.86 0.90 -3.06
N ASP A 96 11.65 2.09 -3.62
CA ASP A 96 12.07 3.34 -2.97
C ASP A 96 10.96 3.86 -2.06
N TYR A 97 11.13 3.69 -0.76
CA TYR A 97 10.14 4.08 0.23
C TYR A 97 10.75 4.84 1.41
N LEU A 98 9.92 5.69 2.01
CA LEU A 98 10.17 6.33 3.29
C LEU A 98 9.20 5.74 4.32
N SER A 99 9.74 5.07 5.33
CA SER A 99 8.97 4.66 6.50
C SER A 99 8.75 5.86 7.42
N LEU A 100 7.56 6.47 7.37
CA LEU A 100 7.29 7.72 8.07
C LEU A 100 7.02 7.47 9.56
N VAL A 101 6.18 6.48 9.86
CA VAL A 101 5.87 6.04 11.23
C VAL A 101 5.66 4.55 11.27
N GLU A 102 6.19 3.92 12.31
CA GLU A 102 6.07 2.49 12.60
C GLU A 102 5.95 2.29 14.11
N LEU A 103 5.07 1.41 14.52
CA LEU A 103 4.81 1.07 15.92
C LEU A 103 4.33 -0.37 16.05
N GLN A 104 4.59 -0.95 17.23
CA GLN A 104 4.28 -2.33 17.59
C GLN A 104 4.20 -2.42 19.12
N ASP A 105 3.53 -3.46 19.62
CA ASP A 105 3.52 -3.89 21.01
C ASP A 105 3.01 -2.81 22.00
N ASP A 106 3.88 -2.36 22.90
CA ASP A 106 3.60 -1.40 23.96
C ASP A 106 3.65 0.06 23.48
N LYS A 107 4.21 0.32 22.29
CA LYS A 107 4.23 1.65 21.69
C LYS A 107 2.86 1.98 21.12
N LYS A 108 2.05 2.68 21.92
CA LYS A 108 0.67 3.01 21.56
C LYS A 108 0.49 4.16 20.57
N SER A 109 1.51 4.99 20.37
CA SER A 109 1.46 5.99 19.30
C SER A 109 2.83 6.46 18.84
N LYS A 110 2.93 6.91 17.60
CA LYS A 110 4.11 7.56 17.02
C LYS A 110 3.67 8.62 16.03
N THR A 111 4.39 9.74 15.98
CA THR A 111 4.16 10.83 15.01
C THR A 111 5.41 11.01 14.17
N GLY A 112 5.22 11.22 12.87
CA GLY A 112 6.27 11.52 11.91
C GLY A 112 5.86 12.73 11.10
N ARG A 113 6.86 13.47 10.62
CA ARG A 113 6.67 14.68 9.83
C ARG A 113 7.52 14.59 8.57
N VAL A 114 6.99 15.12 7.48
CA VAL A 114 7.66 15.18 6.18
C VAL A 114 7.23 16.46 5.45
N SER A 115 8.00 16.91 4.48
CA SER A 115 7.57 18.00 3.60
C SER A 115 6.30 17.58 2.84
N TYR A 116 5.40 18.52 2.60
CA TYR A 116 4.17 18.25 1.86
C TYR A 116 4.45 17.91 0.39
N ASP A 117 5.53 18.44 -0.18
CA ASP A 117 5.98 18.09 -1.53
C ASP A 117 6.44 16.62 -1.62
N ASP A 118 7.20 16.13 -0.63
CA ASP A 118 7.59 14.72 -0.57
C ASP A 118 6.38 13.81 -0.33
N PHE A 119 5.42 14.25 0.48
CA PHE A 119 4.18 13.50 0.72
C PHE A 119 3.34 13.38 -0.56
N SER A 120 3.04 14.51 -1.21
CA SER A 120 2.14 14.57 -2.37
C SER A 120 2.73 13.93 -3.64
N SER A 121 4.05 13.89 -3.74
CA SER A 121 4.78 13.21 -4.83
C SER A 121 4.89 11.70 -4.67
N ARG A 122 4.41 11.12 -3.55
CA ARG A 122 4.52 9.69 -3.22
C ARG A 122 3.15 9.02 -3.05
N HIS A 123 3.14 7.69 -3.01
CA HIS A 123 1.97 6.89 -2.63
C HIS A 123 1.95 6.69 -1.11
N PHE A 124 0.88 7.12 -0.46
CA PHE A 124 0.69 6.94 0.98
C PHE A 124 -0.02 5.61 1.28
N VAL A 125 0.66 4.76 2.04
CA VAL A 125 0.25 3.37 2.26
C VAL A 125 0.22 3.04 3.75
N LEU A 126 -0.91 2.51 4.22
CA LEU A 126 -1.03 1.90 5.53
C LEU A 126 -0.68 0.42 5.46
N SER A 127 0.19 -0.02 6.35
CA SER A 127 0.79 -1.36 6.34
C SER A 127 0.62 -2.03 7.70
N LYS A 128 0.56 -3.37 7.72
CA LYS A 128 0.55 -4.15 8.95
C LYS A 128 1.30 -5.47 8.84
N ALA A 129 1.68 -6.03 9.98
CA ALA A 129 2.16 -7.40 10.04
C ALA A 129 1.02 -8.39 9.78
N LYS A 130 1.35 -9.51 9.15
CA LYS A 130 0.50 -10.68 8.91
C LYS A 130 1.10 -11.91 9.60
N ALA A 131 0.44 -13.06 9.43
CA ALA A 131 0.90 -14.32 10.01
C ALA A 131 2.42 -14.51 9.79
N PHE A 132 3.09 -14.99 10.83
CA PHE A 132 4.56 -15.12 10.89
C PHE A 132 5.34 -13.79 10.81
N GLY A 133 4.70 -12.65 11.07
CA GLY A 133 5.37 -11.34 11.16
C GLY A 133 5.66 -10.69 9.81
N VAL A 134 5.05 -11.17 8.71
CA VAL A 134 5.28 -10.61 7.38
C VAL A 134 4.66 -9.22 7.28
N HIS A 135 5.48 -8.19 7.05
CA HIS A 135 4.99 -6.82 6.84
C HIS A 135 4.37 -6.72 5.46
N THR A 136 3.07 -6.42 5.43
CA THR A 136 2.27 -6.32 4.22
C THR A 136 1.73 -4.92 4.08
N ASN A 137 1.93 -4.34 2.92
CA ASN A 137 1.33 -3.08 2.54
C ASN A 137 -0.15 -3.33 2.22
N MET A 138 -1.06 -2.81 3.05
CA MET A 138 -2.47 -3.16 2.95
C MET A 138 -3.25 -2.17 2.11
N TYR A 139 -3.18 -0.90 2.46
CA TYR A 139 -4.10 0.11 1.94
C TYR A 139 -3.32 1.28 1.34
N TYR A 140 -3.30 1.35 0.02
CA TYR A 140 -2.92 2.57 -0.69
C TYR A 140 -4.12 3.52 -0.71
N ILE A 141 -3.97 4.70 -0.12
CA ILE A 141 -5.01 5.74 -0.12
C ILE A 141 -4.79 6.64 -1.34
N GLU A 142 -5.54 6.38 -2.42
CA GLU A 142 -5.22 6.92 -3.74
C GLU A 142 -5.35 8.44 -3.85
N ASP A 143 -6.31 9.01 -3.14
CA ASP A 143 -6.61 10.43 -3.15
C ASP A 143 -6.05 11.16 -1.91
N ALA A 144 -5.12 10.54 -1.17
CA ALA A 144 -4.49 11.15 -0.01
C ALA A 144 -3.86 12.52 -0.32
N PRO A 145 -3.08 12.73 -1.40
CA PRO A 145 -2.56 14.07 -1.73
C PRO A 145 -3.63 15.14 -1.97
N GLN A 146 -4.84 14.75 -2.39
CA GLN A 146 -5.95 15.64 -2.69
C GLN A 146 -6.82 15.93 -1.45
N LYS A 147 -6.82 15.02 -0.46
CA LYS A 147 -7.63 15.11 0.75
C LYS A 147 -6.84 15.54 1.98
N MET A 148 -5.54 15.29 1.98
CA MET A 148 -4.62 15.63 3.06
C MET A 148 -3.76 16.81 2.61
N THR A 149 -3.71 17.85 3.44
CA THR A 149 -3.06 19.13 3.12
C THR A 149 -1.98 19.45 4.13
N GLY A 150 -0.95 20.19 3.69
CA GLY A 150 0.12 20.67 4.55
C GLY A 150 -0.41 21.60 5.66
N GLY A 151 0.33 21.68 6.77
CA GLY A 151 -0.04 22.39 7.99
C GLY A 151 -0.83 21.55 8.99
N ASN A 152 -1.33 20.39 8.59
CA ASN A 152 -2.24 19.57 9.41
C ASN A 152 -1.58 18.27 9.88
N ARG A 153 -2.17 17.68 10.92
CA ARG A 153 -1.88 16.31 11.35
C ARG A 153 -3.05 15.39 11.04
N TYR A 154 -2.75 14.25 10.46
CA TYR A 154 -3.70 13.18 10.23
C TYR A 154 -3.39 12.02 11.17
N THR A 155 -4.30 11.78 12.11
CA THR A 155 -4.15 10.72 13.12
C THR A 155 -4.95 9.51 12.68
N PHE A 156 -4.24 8.46 12.27
CA PHE A 156 -4.81 7.15 11.95
C PHE A 156 -4.78 6.27 13.21
N THR A 157 -5.94 5.81 13.66
CA THR A 157 -6.07 4.95 14.84
C THR A 157 -6.56 3.57 14.43
N TRP A 158 -5.70 2.57 14.61
CA TRP A 158 -6.03 1.16 14.33
C TRP A 158 -6.69 0.55 15.56
N THR A 159 -7.98 0.26 15.51
CA THR A 159 -8.75 -0.24 16.66
C THR A 159 -9.06 -1.73 16.59
N LYS A 160 -8.92 -2.34 15.42
CA LYS A 160 -9.11 -3.77 15.18
C LYS A 160 -8.20 -4.22 14.05
N ASP A 161 -7.54 -5.36 14.26
CA ASP A 161 -6.69 -6.08 13.29
C ASP A 161 -7.49 -7.07 12.43
#